data_AF-A0A0R3VUX4-F1
#
_entry.id   AF-A0A0R3VUX4-F1
#
_cell.length_a   1.000
_cell.length_b   1.000
_cell.length_c   1.000
_cell.angle_alpha   90.00
_cell.angle_beta   90.00
_cell.angle_gamma   90.00
#
_symmetry.space_group_name_H-M   'P 1'
#
loop_
_entity.id
_entity.type
_entity.pdbx_description
1 polymer ?
#
loop_
_entity_poly.entity_id
_entity_poly.type
_entity_poly.pdbx_seq_one_letter_code
_entity_poly.pdbx_strand_id
1 'polypeptide(L)'
;MVTYRAHRPIAFLTMLVLSLAASWAAQQTIVLGDDTPKGEVVAENVLGDVMSIVSGSSGGTVTHALLKSPVSSYFHVDERTGMLVTRRPVDRDTLCVDSGLCCTQNTQNSQLSSIRPADNGELGTVCALSLDVAVTTGHRRDSVPSTQKVFVEVKDENDHAPVFVVSQEPCLK
;
A
#
# COMPACT_ATOMS: atom_id res chain seq x y z
N MET A 1 -46.22 -65.10 18.04
CA MET A 1 -46.63 -63.95 17.19
C MET A 1 -46.22 -62.69 17.91
N VAL A 2 -45.11 -62.08 17.48
CA VAL A 2 -44.55 -60.84 18.03
C VAL A 2 -44.41 -59.89 16.84
N THR A 3 -45.08 -58.75 16.91
CA THR A 3 -45.04 -57.66 15.93
C THR A 3 -44.05 -56.56 16.38
N TYR A 4 -43.76 -55.61 15.48
CA TYR A 4 -42.95 -54.37 15.60
C TYR A 4 -41.45 -54.52 15.25
N ARG A 5 -40.80 -53.63 14.48
CA ARG A 5 -41.18 -52.37 13.81
C ARG A 5 -40.09 -52.12 12.74
N ALA A 6 -40.47 -51.88 11.49
CA ALA A 6 -39.50 -51.50 10.46
C ALA A 6 -39.06 -50.04 10.68
N HIS A 7 -37.78 -49.83 11.01
CA HIS A 7 -37.18 -48.50 11.05
C HIS A 7 -36.70 -48.09 9.66
N ARG A 8 -37.30 -47.03 9.12
CA ARG A 8 -36.84 -46.34 7.91
C ARG A 8 -35.63 -45.48 8.28
N PRO A 9 -34.50 -45.53 7.56
CA PRO A 9 -33.44 -44.55 7.75
C PRO A 9 -33.87 -43.23 7.08
N ILE A 10 -34.04 -42.19 7.89
CA ILE A 10 -34.26 -40.82 7.44
C ILE A 10 -32.91 -40.28 6.96
N ALA A 11 -32.81 -40.00 5.66
CA ALA A 11 -31.69 -39.28 5.07
C ALA A 11 -31.70 -37.83 5.58
N PHE A 12 -30.87 -37.53 6.58
CA PHE A 12 -30.58 -36.15 6.96
C PHE A 12 -29.39 -35.64 6.15
N LEU A 13 -29.73 -35.00 5.04
CA LEU A 13 -28.82 -34.26 4.16
C LEU A 13 -28.52 -32.91 4.82
N THR A 14 -27.58 -32.86 5.77
CA THR A 14 -27.06 -31.59 6.30
C THR A 14 -26.01 -31.05 5.33
N MET A 15 -26.46 -30.27 4.35
CA MET A 15 -25.59 -29.41 3.54
C MET A 15 -24.98 -28.33 4.45
N LEU A 16 -23.80 -28.63 5.00
CA LEU A 16 -22.91 -27.66 5.61
C LEU A 16 -22.37 -26.77 4.48
N VAL A 17 -23.03 -25.63 4.24
CA VAL A 17 -22.52 -24.60 3.36
C VAL A 17 -21.30 -24.00 4.06
N LEU A 18 -20.12 -24.53 3.73
CA LEU A 18 -18.84 -23.97 4.10
C LEU A 18 -18.64 -22.68 3.29
N SER A 19 -19.25 -21.58 3.74
CA SER A 19 -18.93 -20.25 3.25
C SER A 19 -17.50 -19.91 3.70
N LEU A 20 -16.52 -20.32 2.91
CA LEU A 20 -15.20 -19.71 2.89
C LEU A 20 -15.39 -18.28 2.39
N ALA A 21 -15.80 -17.38 3.28
CA ALA A 21 -15.48 -15.97 3.12
C ALA A 21 -13.95 -15.90 3.25
N ALA A 22 -13.25 -16.09 2.14
CA ALA A 22 -11.87 -15.66 2.03
C ALA A 22 -11.93 -14.15 2.26
N SER A 23 -11.66 -13.75 3.50
CA SER A 23 -11.45 -12.35 3.86
C SER A 23 -10.16 -12.00 3.14
N TRP A 24 -10.29 -11.42 1.95
CA TRP A 24 -9.15 -10.82 1.30
C TRP A 24 -8.75 -9.69 2.24
N ALA A 25 -7.67 -9.89 2.99
CA ALA A 25 -7.04 -8.80 3.70
C ALA A 25 -6.58 -7.81 2.63
N ALA A 26 -7.44 -6.84 2.33
CA ALA A 26 -7.08 -5.75 1.43
C ALA A 26 -5.93 -5.02 2.12
N GLN A 27 -4.75 -5.07 1.50
CA GLN A 27 -3.59 -4.34 1.98
C GLN A 27 -3.95 -2.85 1.90
N GLN A 28 -4.09 -2.19 3.05
CA GLN A 28 -4.56 -0.81 3.12
C GLN A 28 -3.60 0.10 2.35
N THR A 29 -4.09 0.78 1.32
CA THR A 29 -3.34 1.84 0.63
C THR A 29 -3.49 3.12 1.43
N ILE A 30 -2.37 3.76 1.77
CA ILE A 30 -2.37 5.08 2.40
C ILE A 30 -2.52 6.13 1.31
N VAL A 31 -3.46 7.04 1.46
CA VAL A 31 -3.69 8.13 0.50
C VAL A 31 -3.12 9.40 1.10
N LEU A 32 -2.26 10.09 0.34
CA LEU A 32 -1.63 11.34 0.71
C LEU A 32 -1.97 12.41 -0.34
N GLY A 33 -2.20 13.66 0.08
CA GLY A 33 -2.39 14.76 -0.86
C GLY A 33 -1.08 15.12 -1.57
N ASP A 34 -1.20 15.68 -2.76
CA ASP A 34 -0.07 16.39 -3.37
C ASP A 34 0.35 17.59 -2.49
N ASP A 35 1.55 18.12 -2.71
CA ASP A 35 2.13 19.24 -1.97
C ASP A 35 2.15 19.08 -0.43
N THR A 36 2.15 17.83 0.05
CA THR A 36 2.13 17.57 1.49
C THR A 36 3.40 18.13 2.15
N PRO A 37 3.29 18.97 3.19
CA PRO A 37 4.45 19.58 3.84
C PRO A 37 5.26 18.54 4.62
N LYS A 38 6.49 18.93 4.97
CA LYS A 38 7.33 18.17 5.90
C LYS A 38 6.68 18.11 7.29
N GLY A 39 6.71 16.93 7.91
CA GLY A 39 6.23 16.69 9.27
C GLY A 39 4.76 16.29 9.35
N GLU A 40 4.09 16.14 8.21
CA GLU A 40 2.70 15.65 8.16
C GLU A 40 2.62 14.20 8.64
N VAL A 41 1.57 13.89 9.42
CA VAL A 41 1.29 12.54 9.87
C VAL A 41 0.53 11.80 8.78
N VAL A 42 1.23 10.90 8.09
CA VAL A 42 0.69 10.12 6.97
C VAL A 42 -0.14 8.95 7.48
N ALA A 43 0.28 8.33 8.58
CA ALA A 43 -0.47 7.28 9.26
C ALA A 43 -0.06 7.19 10.74
N GLU A 44 -1.03 6.98 11.63
CA GLU A 44 -0.76 6.73 13.06
C GLU A 44 -0.01 5.40 13.27
N ASN A 45 -0.30 4.41 12.42
CA ASN A 45 0.41 3.14 12.33
C ASN A 45 0.53 2.72 10.86
N VAL A 46 1.76 2.58 10.38
CA VAL A 46 2.10 2.26 8.99
C VAL A 46 1.59 0.89 8.51
N LEU A 47 1.29 -0.02 9.44
CA LEU A 47 0.74 -1.36 9.13
C LEU A 47 -0.79 -1.41 9.26
N GLY A 48 -1.43 -0.33 9.69
CA GLY A 48 -2.86 -0.26 9.96
C GLY A 48 -3.35 -1.40 10.86
N ASP A 49 -4.55 -1.90 10.57
CA ASP A 49 -5.20 -2.97 11.34
C ASP A 49 -4.57 -4.36 11.12
N VAL A 50 -3.77 -4.53 10.06
CA VAL A 50 -3.16 -5.83 9.67
C VAL A 50 -2.25 -6.36 10.77
N MET A 51 -1.68 -5.46 11.59
CA MET A 51 -0.81 -5.82 12.70
C MET A 51 -1.10 -5.02 13.97
N SER A 52 -2.38 -4.72 14.23
CA SER A 52 -2.78 -4.23 15.55
C SER A 52 -2.61 -5.34 16.58
N ILE A 53 -1.39 -5.51 17.08
CA ILE A 53 -1.12 -6.35 18.24
C ILE A 53 -1.86 -5.69 19.40
N VAL A 54 -2.98 -6.29 19.78
CA VAL A 54 -3.81 -5.89 20.92
C VAL A 54 -2.88 -5.67 22.11
N SER A 55 -2.77 -4.41 22.54
CA SER A 55 -2.10 -4.00 23.77
C SER A 55 -2.77 -4.70 24.94
N GLY A 56 -2.28 -5.89 25.31
CA GLY A 56 -2.94 -6.74 26.31
C GLY A 56 -2.65 -8.24 26.17
N SER A 57 -2.15 -8.71 25.02
CA SER A 57 -1.57 -10.06 24.91
C SER A 57 -0.10 -10.03 25.32
N SER A 58 0.39 -11.05 26.02
CA SER A 58 1.67 -11.09 26.72
C SER A 58 2.90 -10.80 25.85
N GLY A 59 3.20 -9.52 25.64
CA GLY A 59 4.44 -8.86 26.08
C GLY A 59 5.68 -9.03 25.22
N GLY A 60 5.59 -8.83 23.90
CA GLY A 60 6.76 -8.55 23.08
C GLY A 60 6.77 -7.11 22.59
N THR A 61 7.89 -6.39 22.76
CA THR A 61 8.09 -5.06 22.15
C THR A 61 8.16 -5.22 20.64
N VAL A 62 7.32 -4.51 19.90
CA VAL A 62 7.35 -4.48 18.43
C VAL A 62 8.16 -3.27 18.01
N THR A 63 9.10 -3.45 17.10
CA THR A 63 9.88 -2.35 16.53
C THR A 63 9.74 -2.32 15.02
N HIS A 64 9.73 -1.12 14.46
CA HIS A 64 9.54 -0.85 13.04
C HIS A 64 10.79 -0.17 12.48
N ALA A 65 11.16 -0.52 11.25
CA ALA A 65 12.23 0.15 10.53
C ALA A 65 11.87 0.31 9.06
N LEU A 66 11.98 1.55 8.56
CA LEU A 66 11.81 1.83 7.14
C LEU A 66 13.07 1.43 6.38
N LEU A 67 12.94 0.49 5.46
CA LEU A 67 14.05 0.03 4.63
C LEU A 67 14.33 1.04 3.50
N LYS A 68 15.56 1.04 3.03
CA LYS A 68 16.01 1.96 1.98
C LYS A 68 15.35 1.61 0.64
N SER A 69 14.65 2.58 0.08
CA SER A 69 14.07 2.57 -1.27
C SER A 69 14.23 3.97 -1.92
N PRO A 70 13.99 4.13 -3.23
CA PRO A 70 14.03 5.44 -3.89
C PRO A 70 13.18 6.50 -3.18
N VAL A 71 12.00 6.10 -2.70
CA VAL A 71 11.03 6.99 -2.03
C VAL A 71 11.22 7.09 -0.51
N SER A 72 11.96 6.15 0.12
CA SER A 72 12.12 6.09 1.59
C SER A 72 12.69 7.36 2.23
N SER A 73 13.42 8.18 1.47
CA SER A 73 13.99 9.44 1.96
C SER A 73 12.96 10.53 2.25
N TYR A 74 11.75 10.39 1.70
CA TYR A 74 10.61 11.28 1.92
C TYR A 74 9.84 10.95 3.20
N PHE A 75 10.09 9.80 3.83
CA PHE A 75 9.31 9.32 4.96
C PHE A 75 10.17 8.92 6.16
N HIS A 76 9.53 8.90 7.32
CA HIS A 76 10.06 8.39 8.57
C HIS A 76 9.00 7.52 9.23
N VAL A 77 9.40 6.36 9.73
CA VAL A 77 8.56 5.56 10.64
C VAL A 77 9.12 5.69 12.05
N ASP A 78 8.28 6.00 13.02
CA ASP A 78 8.64 5.89 14.43
C ASP A 78 8.81 4.41 14.79
N GLU A 79 9.97 4.08 15.36
CA GLU A 79 10.34 2.70 15.65
C GLU A 79 9.34 2.00 16.57
N ARG A 80 8.81 2.72 17.56
CA ARG A 80 7.98 2.15 18.63
C ARG A 80 6.50 2.17 18.28
N THR A 81 6.01 3.26 17.69
CA THR A 81 4.57 3.42 17.40
C THR A 81 4.20 2.94 16.00
N GLY A 82 5.16 2.86 15.08
CA GLY A 82 4.87 2.63 13.67
C GLY A 82 4.28 3.87 12.97
N MET A 83 4.26 5.05 13.61
CA MET A 83 3.72 6.27 13.02
C MET A 83 4.56 6.71 11.84
N LEU A 84 3.93 6.87 10.67
CA LEU A 84 4.56 7.31 9.44
C LEU A 84 4.39 8.82 9.28
N VAL A 85 5.50 9.54 9.11
CA VAL A 85 5.50 11.00 8.90
C VAL A 85 6.36 11.38 7.70
N THR A 86 6.05 12.50 7.05
CA THR A 86 6.87 13.04 5.97
C THR A 86 8.16 13.67 6.51
N ARG A 87 9.31 13.37 5.89
CA ARG A 87 10.63 13.97 6.21
C ARG A 87 10.95 15.20 5.39
N ARG A 88 10.29 15.33 4.24
CA ARG A 88 10.47 16.39 3.23
C ARG A 88 9.10 16.69 2.61
N PRO A 89 8.94 17.84 1.94
CA PRO A 89 7.75 18.08 1.14
C PRO A 89 7.56 16.94 0.12
N VAL A 90 6.31 16.49 -0.03
CA VAL A 90 5.91 15.51 -1.03
C VAL A 90 5.19 16.29 -2.11
N ASP A 91 5.86 16.45 -3.24
CA ASP A 91 5.29 16.91 -4.51
C ASP A 91 5.34 15.72 -5.46
N ARG A 92 4.20 15.32 -6.02
CA ARG A 92 4.06 14.12 -6.85
C ARG A 92 5.00 14.19 -8.04
N ASP A 93 5.08 15.34 -8.69
CA ASP A 93 5.82 15.48 -9.94
C ASP A 93 7.33 15.35 -9.70
N THR A 94 7.86 16.02 -8.68
CA THR A 94 9.27 15.87 -8.26
C THR A 94 9.55 14.47 -7.71
N LEU A 95 8.71 13.97 -6.80
CA LEU A 95 8.91 12.68 -6.14
C LEU A 95 9.01 11.53 -7.15
N CYS A 96 8.10 11.52 -8.12
CA CYS A 96 8.02 10.45 -9.09
C CYS A 96 9.18 10.48 -10.10
N VAL A 97 9.65 11.67 -10.48
CA VAL A 97 10.83 11.85 -11.34
C VAL A 97 12.11 11.48 -10.59
N ASP A 98 12.33 12.05 -9.41
CA ASP A 98 13.54 11.82 -8.59
C ASP A 98 13.68 10.35 -8.17
N SER A 99 12.56 9.67 -7.95
CA SER A 99 12.53 8.26 -7.58
C SER A 99 12.59 7.30 -8.77
N GLY A 100 12.60 7.82 -10.00
CA GLY A 100 12.61 7.03 -11.23
C GLY A 100 11.35 6.17 -11.42
N LEU A 101 10.21 6.61 -10.84
CA LEU A 101 8.95 5.88 -10.86
C LEU A 101 8.07 6.20 -12.09
N CYS A 102 8.39 7.30 -12.78
CA CYS A 102 7.62 7.83 -13.91
C CYS A 102 8.45 8.01 -15.21
N CYS A 103 7.71 8.22 -16.30
CA CYS A 103 8.15 8.92 -17.51
C CYS A 103 9.15 8.24 -18.47
N THR A 104 9.35 6.93 -18.42
CA THR A 104 9.87 6.20 -19.59
C THR A 104 9.21 4.83 -19.72
N GLN A 105 9.02 4.36 -20.95
CA GLN A 105 8.64 2.98 -21.30
C GLN A 105 9.74 1.98 -20.89
N ASN A 106 10.15 1.98 -19.62
CA ASN A 106 11.11 1.02 -19.12
C ASN A 106 10.36 -0.22 -18.64
N THR A 107 10.16 -1.15 -19.57
CA THR A 107 9.63 -2.50 -19.37
C THR A 107 10.46 -3.38 -18.43
N GLN A 108 11.51 -2.85 -17.78
CA GLN A 108 12.41 -3.64 -16.94
C GLN A 108 12.15 -3.59 -15.43
N ASN A 109 11.33 -2.67 -14.92
CA ASN A 109 11.03 -2.56 -13.48
C ASN A 109 9.52 -2.54 -13.18
N SER A 110 8.80 -3.57 -13.62
CA SER A 110 7.36 -3.75 -13.40
C SER A 110 6.95 -3.95 -11.93
N GLN A 111 7.89 -3.99 -10.98
CA GLN A 111 7.60 -4.15 -9.56
C GLN A 111 7.33 -2.85 -8.81
N LEU A 112 7.71 -1.69 -9.37
CA LEU A 112 7.58 -0.38 -8.70
C LEU A 112 6.60 0.58 -9.37
N SER A 113 6.11 0.27 -10.57
CA SER A 113 5.19 1.14 -11.31
C SER A 113 3.94 0.34 -11.67
N SER A 114 2.75 0.83 -11.26
CA SER A 114 1.49 0.25 -11.73
C SER A 114 1.13 0.90 -13.05
N ILE A 115 0.93 0.13 -14.10
CA ILE A 115 0.42 0.67 -15.38
C ILE A 115 -1.10 0.70 -15.24
N ARG A 116 -1.72 1.90 -15.21
CA ARG A 116 -3.16 2.04 -15.42
C ARG A 116 -3.38 2.66 -16.81
N PRO A 117 -4.43 2.25 -17.54
CA PRO A 117 -4.81 2.94 -18.76
C PRO A 117 -5.05 4.42 -18.45
N ALA A 118 -4.40 5.32 -19.19
CA ALA A 118 -4.81 6.72 -19.19
C ALA A 118 -6.21 6.81 -19.83
N ASP A 119 -6.99 7.82 -19.43
CA ASP A 119 -8.37 8.05 -19.91
C ASP A 119 -8.47 8.17 -21.45
N ASN A 120 -7.34 8.42 -22.12
CA ASN A 120 -7.24 8.55 -23.58
C ASN A 120 -6.90 7.22 -24.31
N GLY A 121 -6.90 6.08 -23.60
CA GLY A 121 -6.54 4.78 -24.19
C GLY A 121 -5.03 4.58 -24.41
N GLU A 122 -4.20 5.51 -23.94
CA GLU A 122 -2.74 5.38 -23.92
C GLU A 122 -2.30 4.68 -22.63
N LEU A 123 -1.29 3.81 -22.69
CA LEU A 123 -0.73 3.17 -21.50
C LEU A 123 0.04 4.22 -20.70
N GLY A 124 -0.58 4.77 -19.65
CA GLY A 124 0.08 5.68 -18.72
C GLY A 124 0.81 4.90 -17.63
N THR A 125 2.04 5.31 -17.31
CA THR A 125 2.71 4.83 -16.09
C THR A 125 2.13 5.58 -14.90
N VAL A 126 1.42 4.88 -14.00
CA VAL A 126 1.01 5.47 -12.72
C VAL A 126 2.18 5.34 -11.75
N CYS A 127 2.56 6.48 -11.18
CA CYS A 127 3.54 6.52 -10.10
C CYS A 127 3.00 5.74 -8.90
N ALA A 128 3.57 4.56 -8.63
CA ALA A 128 3.18 3.74 -7.49
C ALA A 128 4.28 3.80 -6.43
N LEU A 129 4.01 4.44 -5.28
CA LEU A 129 4.97 4.48 -4.20
C LEU A 129 4.83 3.22 -3.35
N SER A 130 5.95 2.53 -3.13
CA SER A 130 5.99 1.42 -2.18
C SER A 130 7.14 1.61 -1.19
N LEU A 131 6.81 1.37 0.07
CA LEU A 131 7.73 1.37 1.20
C LEU A 131 7.86 -0.06 1.71
N ASP A 132 9.10 -0.48 1.99
CA ASP A 132 9.37 -1.74 2.67
C ASP A 132 9.61 -1.43 4.16
N VAL A 133 8.74 -1.95 5.03
CA VAL A 133 8.81 -1.75 6.48
C VAL A 133 9.18 -3.08 7.13
N ALA A 134 10.34 -3.13 7.78
CA ALA A 134 10.73 -4.26 8.61
C ALA A 134 10.06 -4.16 9.98
N VAL A 135 9.53 -5.28 10.44
CA VAL A 135 8.83 -5.43 11.72
C VAL A 135 9.50 -6.53 12.51
N THR A 136 9.93 -6.20 13.72
CA THR A 136 10.57 -7.16 14.62
C THR A 136 9.72 -7.28 15.88
N THR A 137 9.32 -8.51 16.22
CA THR A 137 8.58 -8.80 17.45
C THR A 137 9.53 -9.33 18.53
N GLY A 138 9.53 -8.67 19.68
CA GLY A 138 10.48 -8.92 20.74
C GLY A 138 10.10 -10.10 21.63
N HIS A 139 10.93 -11.15 21.62
CA HIS A 139 11.21 -11.92 22.85
C HIS A 139 12.63 -12.52 22.89
N ARG A 140 13.43 -12.41 21.82
CA ARG A 140 14.84 -12.87 21.74
C ARG A 140 15.66 -11.99 20.81
N ARG A 141 16.97 -11.83 21.07
CA ARG A 141 17.92 -11.03 20.25
C ARG A 141 18.10 -11.52 18.80
N ASP A 142 17.60 -12.73 18.49
CA ASP A 142 17.69 -13.35 17.16
C ASP A 142 16.33 -13.38 16.42
N SER A 143 15.36 -12.55 16.84
CA SER A 143 14.09 -12.44 16.14
C SER A 143 14.30 -11.92 14.72
N VAL A 144 13.99 -12.76 13.73
CA VAL A 144 14.08 -12.41 12.31
C VAL A 144 13.00 -11.38 11.97
N PRO A 145 13.35 -10.20 11.41
CA PRO A 145 12.36 -9.21 11.00
C PRO A 145 11.50 -9.73 9.85
N SER A 146 10.20 -9.44 9.89
CA SER A 146 9.28 -9.61 8.77
C SER A 146 9.20 -8.31 7.99
N THR A 147 9.34 -8.35 6.66
CA THR A 147 9.23 -7.16 5.81
C THR A 147 7.84 -7.08 5.21
N GLN A 148 7.17 -5.95 5.40
CA GLN A 148 5.85 -5.67 4.86
C GLN A 148 5.94 -4.54 3.83
N LYS A 149 5.25 -4.73 2.70
CA LYS A 149 5.08 -3.68 1.69
C LYS A 149 3.92 -2.78 2.06
N VAL A 150 4.15 -1.47 2.01
CA VAL A 150 3.15 -0.44 2.30
C VAL A 150 3.04 0.45 1.07
N PHE A 151 1.83 0.59 0.56
CA PHE A 151 1.55 1.37 -0.64
C PHE A 151 1.07 2.77 -0.24
N VAL A 152 1.68 3.78 -0.84
CA VAL A 152 1.27 5.19 -0.69
C VAL A 152 0.82 5.70 -2.05
N GLU A 153 -0.42 6.14 -2.14
CA GLU A 153 -0.98 6.79 -3.31
C GLU A 153 -0.99 8.30 -3.07
N VAL A 154 -0.21 9.04 -3.85
CA VAL A 154 -0.24 10.52 -3.84
C VAL A 154 -1.32 10.96 -4.80
N LYS A 155 -2.36 11.59 -4.26
CA LYS A 155 -3.49 12.07 -5.01
C LYS A 155 -3.15 13.42 -5.62
N ASP A 156 -3.24 13.47 -6.95
CA ASP A 156 -3.17 14.70 -7.72
C ASP A 156 -4.14 15.76 -7.20
N GLU A 157 -3.61 16.91 -6.83
CA GLU A 157 -4.42 18.12 -6.74
C GLU A 157 -4.18 18.85 -8.07
N ASN A 158 -5.20 19.06 -8.89
CA ASN A 158 -5.04 19.69 -10.20
C ASN A 158 -4.72 21.19 -10.05
N ASP A 159 -3.52 21.49 -9.59
CA ASP A 159 -2.98 22.80 -9.25
C ASP A 159 -1.99 23.31 -10.32
N HIS A 160 -1.49 22.40 -11.15
CA HIS A 160 -0.66 22.68 -12.32
C HIS A 160 -1.49 22.69 -13.62
N ALA A 161 -1.85 23.90 -14.08
CA ALA A 161 -2.51 24.07 -15.38
C ALA A 161 -1.57 23.74 -16.55
N PRO A 162 -2.08 23.15 -17.65
CA PRO A 162 -1.25 22.85 -18.82
C PRO A 162 -0.70 24.12 -19.47
N VAL A 163 0.60 24.11 -19.77
CA VAL A 163 1.25 25.18 -20.55
C VAL A 163 1.25 24.78 -22.02
N PHE A 164 0.50 25.51 -22.83
CA PHE A 164 0.47 25.30 -24.28
C PHE A 164 1.67 25.99 -24.94
N VAL A 165 2.53 25.21 -25.59
CA VAL A 165 3.60 25.75 -26.43
C VAL A 165 3.01 26.02 -27.81
N VAL A 166 2.85 27.29 -28.17
CA VAL A 166 2.47 27.66 -29.53
C VAL A 166 3.71 27.54 -30.40
N SER A 167 3.70 26.66 -31.41
CA SER A 167 4.74 26.65 -32.43
C SER A 167 4.75 28.01 -33.11
N GLN A 168 5.83 28.79 -32.98
CA GLN A 168 6.02 29.99 -33.76
C GLN A 168 6.19 29.58 -35.23
N GLU A 169 5.08 29.55 -35.98
CA GLU A 169 5.19 29.70 -37.43
C GLU A 169 5.78 31.10 -37.66
N PRO A 170 6.90 31.22 -38.39
CA PRO A 170 7.46 32.53 -38.68
C PRO A 170 6.42 33.30 -39.48
N CYS A 171 6.05 34.50 -39.00
CA CYS A 171 5.23 35.42 -39.78
C CYS A 171 5.89 35.62 -41.14
N LEU A 172 5.33 35.02 -42.20
CA LEU A 172 5.68 35.38 -43.57
C LEU A 172 5.34 36.86 -43.75
N LYS A 173 6.38 37.66 -44.01
CA LYS A 173 6.28 39.06 -44.41
C LYS A 173 5.89 39.19 -45.88
#